data_AF-A0A7K4CUU5-F1
#
_entry.id   AF-A0A7K4CUU5-F1
#
_cell.length_a   1.000
_cell.length_b   1.000
_cell.length_c   1.000
_cell.angle_alpha   90.00
_cell.angle_beta   90.00
_cell.angle_gamma   90.00
#
_symmetry.space_group_name_H-M   'P 1'
#
loop_
_entity.id
_entity.type
_entity.pdbx_description
1 polymer ?
#
loop_
_entity_poly.entity_id
_entity_poly.type
_entity_poly.pdbx_seq_one_letter_code
_entity_poly.pdbx_strand_id
1 'polypeptide(L)'
;MLFQSHQPSGFAIIAILYPFFTITPLLIFLALFLVHFKKIRQKMFFHISMLFAATIINQACLMFMVVTSQEAAAKALFIAAQVLEVAGMLVMVIVLEAFEENKLFSPRVAGFTAIAAAIVGAMISGPDLVATPIDLPITSGYIIGFGRRDMAGFLMGIFPLLVVIWLVRSFITKRKLTRSQHQRHLLSWLYVGIFLAQVTGSLAPVLVDSMNPGGMLRELSANIGIGRVVGIVMIGVAFSRVAKTPWLLQLQRVHLLLVYATNGITLYSKRFREDITDTDVQLLAGAISAVASLFKESTKETSPIEAIQFKGKSVRVIDRGTFTCAIMVDFASQASDDAHERFVRDFETAFAAEIAGFAGEISKFEQADAVAAKYFA
;
A
#
# COMPACT_ATOMS: atom_id res chain seq x y z
N MET A 1 -35.19 29.33 -41.09
CA MET A 1 -34.21 29.15 -40.00
C MET A 1 -34.91 28.43 -38.87
N LEU A 2 -34.65 27.13 -38.73
CA LEU A 2 -35.24 26.27 -37.70
C LEU A 2 -34.49 26.50 -36.39
N PHE A 3 -35.22 26.91 -35.35
CA PHE A 3 -34.75 26.86 -33.97
C PHE A 3 -34.51 25.38 -33.61
N GLN A 4 -33.25 24.92 -33.65
CA GLN A 4 -32.87 23.71 -32.93
C GLN A 4 -33.05 24.03 -31.44
N SER A 5 -34.10 23.49 -30.83
CA SER A 5 -34.26 23.51 -29.40
C SER A 5 -33.06 22.81 -28.77
N HIS A 6 -32.15 23.57 -28.17
CA HIS A 6 -31.17 23.04 -27.23
C HIS A 6 -31.93 22.52 -26.03
N GLN A 7 -32.42 21.28 -26.11
CA GLN A 7 -32.65 20.54 -24.88
C GLN A 7 -31.31 20.51 -24.16
N PRO A 8 -31.22 20.96 -22.88
CA PRO A 8 -30.04 20.71 -22.09
C PRO A 8 -29.82 19.21 -22.11
N SER A 9 -28.81 18.79 -22.84
CA SER A 9 -28.45 17.38 -22.95
C SER A 9 -28.26 16.87 -21.53
N GLY A 10 -28.72 15.65 -21.21
CA GLY A 10 -28.55 15.06 -19.88
C GLY A 10 -27.09 15.10 -19.37
N PHE A 11 -26.15 15.29 -20.29
CA PHE A 11 -24.74 15.63 -20.07
C PHE A 11 -24.50 16.81 -19.12
N ALA A 12 -25.29 17.87 -19.19
CA ALA A 12 -25.14 19.05 -18.35
C ALA A 12 -25.34 18.73 -16.86
N ILE A 13 -26.34 17.92 -16.55
CA ILE A 13 -26.64 17.49 -15.18
C ILE A 13 -25.55 16.55 -14.68
N ILE A 14 -25.08 15.63 -15.51
CA ILE A 14 -23.98 14.71 -15.17
C ILE A 14 -22.71 15.49 -14.86
N ALA A 15 -22.36 16.51 -15.67
CA ALA A 15 -21.17 17.34 -15.43
C ALA A 15 -21.23 18.12 -14.10
N ILE A 16 -22.42 18.62 -13.72
CA ILE A 16 -22.61 19.33 -12.44
C ILE A 16 -22.54 18.38 -11.24
N LEU A 17 -23.07 17.17 -11.36
CA LEU A 17 -23.12 16.20 -10.26
C LEU A 17 -21.84 15.37 -10.12
N TYR A 18 -21.08 15.19 -11.20
CA TYR A 18 -19.84 14.41 -11.24
C TYR A 18 -18.84 14.76 -10.11
N PRO A 19 -18.55 16.04 -9.80
CA PRO A 19 -17.67 16.42 -8.70
C PRO A 19 -18.12 15.86 -7.35
N PHE A 20 -19.43 15.88 -7.08
CA PHE A 20 -19.99 15.43 -5.81
C PHE A 20 -19.86 13.91 -5.68
N PHE A 21 -20.13 13.17 -6.75
CA PHE A 21 -19.99 11.71 -6.73
C PHE A 21 -18.54 11.24 -6.64
N THR A 22 -17.59 12.03 -7.15
CA THR A 22 -16.19 11.63 -7.23
C THR A 22 -15.35 12.11 -6.05
N ILE A 23 -15.57 13.33 -5.56
CA ILE A 23 -14.73 13.96 -4.52
C ILE A 23 -15.23 13.66 -3.12
N THR A 24 -16.54 13.66 -2.89
CA THR A 24 -17.13 13.40 -1.57
C THR A 24 -16.65 12.08 -0.95
N PRO A 25 -16.69 10.92 -1.64
CA PRO A 25 -16.17 9.68 -1.04
C PRO A 25 -14.67 9.79 -0.72
N LEU A 26 -13.88 10.46 -1.56
CA LEU A 26 -12.44 10.64 -1.32
C LEU A 26 -12.17 11.50 -0.08
N LEU A 27 -12.95 12.57 0.13
CA LEU A 27 -12.86 13.42 1.33
C LEU A 27 -13.20 12.65 2.60
N ILE A 28 -14.22 11.79 2.57
CA ILE A 28 -14.60 10.95 3.71
C ILE A 28 -13.43 10.02 4.08
N PHE A 29 -12.83 9.34 3.11
CA PHE A 29 -11.68 8.48 3.36
C PHE A 29 -10.44 9.25 3.82
N LEU A 30 -10.17 10.42 3.25
CA LEU A 30 -9.08 11.29 3.69
C LEU A 30 -9.23 11.66 5.17
N ALA A 31 -10.41 12.12 5.57
CA ALA A 31 -10.69 12.46 6.97
C ALA A 31 -10.54 11.23 7.89
N LEU A 32 -11.09 10.08 7.47
CA LEU A 32 -10.97 8.82 8.21
C LEU A 32 -9.51 8.43 8.42
N PHE A 33 -8.67 8.45 7.39
CA PHE A 33 -7.27 8.05 7.48
C PHE A 33 -6.41 9.05 8.25
N LEU A 34 -6.71 10.36 8.18
CA LEU A 34 -6.04 11.37 9.01
C LEU A 34 -6.34 11.17 10.50
N VAL A 35 -7.59 10.84 10.84
CA VAL A 35 -7.98 10.50 12.23
C VAL A 35 -7.24 9.24 12.70
N HIS A 36 -7.20 8.19 11.87
CA HIS A 36 -6.46 6.96 12.19
C HIS A 36 -4.96 7.21 12.32
N PHE A 37 -4.37 8.00 11.43
CA PHE A 37 -2.97 8.38 11.51
C PHE A 37 -2.66 9.12 12.81
N LYS A 38 -3.48 10.11 13.19
CA LYS A 38 -3.30 10.87 14.44
C LYS A 38 -3.39 9.97 15.67
N LYS A 39 -4.29 8.98 15.66
CA LYS A 39 -4.53 8.06 16.79
C LYS A 39 -3.47 6.96 16.91
N ILE A 40 -3.13 6.30 15.81
CA ILE A 40 -2.30 5.07 15.80
C ILE A 40 -0.83 5.40 15.47
N ARG A 41 -0.55 6.56 14.87
CA ARG A 41 0.80 7.00 14.42
C ARG A 41 1.49 6.05 13.44
N GLN A 42 0.72 5.22 12.74
CA GLN A 42 1.24 4.33 11.70
C GLN A 42 1.52 5.09 10.40
N LYS A 43 2.78 5.04 9.94
CA LYS A 43 3.24 5.74 8.72
C LYS A 43 2.42 5.40 7.47
N MET A 44 1.89 4.18 7.39
CA MET A 44 1.06 3.72 6.28
C MET A 44 -0.19 4.61 6.07
N PHE A 45 -0.91 4.97 7.15
CA PHE A 45 -2.09 5.82 7.03
C PHE A 45 -1.76 7.23 6.54
N PHE A 46 -0.56 7.73 6.84
CA PHE A 46 -0.09 9.00 6.29
C PHE A 46 0.09 8.92 4.77
N HIS A 47 0.70 7.84 4.27
CA HIS A 47 0.94 7.68 2.82
C HIS A 47 -0.37 7.49 2.06
N ILE A 48 -1.32 6.73 2.63
CA ILE A 48 -2.67 6.60 2.08
C ILE A 48 -3.38 7.95 2.09
N SER A 49 -3.27 8.74 3.16
CA SER A 49 -3.85 10.09 3.21
C SER A 49 -3.27 10.99 2.11
N MET A 50 -1.96 10.92 1.86
CA MET A 50 -1.32 11.64 0.75
C MET A 50 -1.86 11.20 -0.62
N LEU A 51 -2.10 9.90 -0.82
CA LEU A 51 -2.71 9.39 -2.06
C LEU A 51 -4.12 9.96 -2.29
N PHE A 52 -4.95 9.98 -1.25
CA PHE A 52 -6.30 10.56 -1.32
C PHE A 52 -6.25 12.07 -1.58
N ALA A 53 -5.37 12.81 -0.87
CA ALA A 53 -5.19 14.23 -1.07
C ALA A 53 -4.72 14.56 -2.50
N ALA A 54 -3.70 13.85 -3.01
CA ALA A 54 -3.22 14.02 -4.37
C ALA A 54 -4.32 13.75 -5.41
N THR A 55 -5.16 12.73 -5.18
CA THR A 55 -6.29 12.41 -6.06
C THR A 55 -7.36 13.51 -6.02
N ILE A 56 -7.70 14.05 -4.85
CA ILE A 56 -8.67 15.14 -4.72
C ILE A 56 -8.17 16.40 -5.43
N ILE A 57 -6.90 16.78 -5.22
CA ILE A 57 -6.32 17.97 -5.86
C ILE A 57 -6.26 17.76 -7.37
N ASN A 58 -5.88 16.57 -7.84
CA ASN A 58 -5.90 16.23 -9.27
C ASN A 58 -7.30 16.37 -9.88
N GLN A 59 -8.35 15.85 -9.24
CA GLN A 59 -9.73 16.02 -9.70
C GLN A 59 -10.16 17.49 -9.69
N ALA A 60 -9.78 18.25 -8.66
CA ALA A 60 -10.01 19.70 -8.62
C ALA A 60 -9.36 20.42 -9.80
N CYS A 61 -8.09 20.14 -10.10
CA CYS A 61 -7.39 20.72 -11.25
C CYS A 61 -8.10 20.40 -12.57
N LEU A 62 -8.52 19.15 -12.78
CA LEU A 62 -9.25 18.74 -13.99
C LEU A 62 -10.60 19.44 -14.12
N MET A 63 -11.33 19.65 -13.02
CA MET A 63 -12.59 20.41 -13.05
C MET A 63 -12.36 21.89 -13.35
N PHE A 64 -11.39 22.53 -12.69
CA PHE A 64 -11.09 23.94 -12.93
C PHE A 64 -10.57 24.17 -14.35
N MET A 65 -9.86 23.21 -14.94
CA MET A 65 -9.42 23.25 -16.34
C MET A 65 -10.61 23.37 -17.31
N VAL A 66 -11.70 22.65 -17.03
CA VAL A 66 -12.90 22.63 -17.87
C VAL A 66 -13.77 23.89 -17.69
N VAL A 67 -13.66 24.58 -16.55
CA VAL A 67 -14.48 25.77 -16.24
C VAL A 67 -13.78 27.09 -16.61
N THR A 68 -12.45 27.09 -16.72
CA THR A 68 -11.70 28.32 -17.00
C THR A 68 -11.83 28.77 -18.46
N SER A 69 -12.08 30.07 -18.65
CA SER A 69 -12.16 30.72 -19.96
C SER A 69 -10.80 31.16 -20.51
N GLN A 70 -9.72 31.01 -19.74
CA GLN A 70 -8.37 31.37 -20.16
C GLN A 70 -7.57 30.13 -20.57
N GLU A 71 -7.13 30.10 -21.83
CA GLU A 71 -6.35 28.99 -22.39
C GLU A 71 -5.07 28.71 -21.59
N ALA A 72 -4.33 29.75 -21.21
CA ALA A 72 -3.10 29.62 -20.44
C ALA A 72 -3.33 28.99 -19.06
N ALA A 73 -4.42 29.38 -18.38
CA ALA A 73 -4.81 28.79 -17.11
C ALA A 73 -5.23 27.32 -17.26
N ALA A 74 -5.95 26.97 -18.32
CA ALA A 74 -6.32 25.58 -18.61
C ALA A 74 -5.07 24.70 -18.83
N LYS A 75 -4.09 25.18 -19.61
CA LYS A 75 -2.81 24.48 -19.83
C LYS A 75 -2.04 24.28 -18.52
N ALA A 76 -1.96 25.29 -17.67
CA ALA A 76 -1.30 25.19 -16.37
C ALA A 76 -1.99 24.18 -15.44
N LEU A 77 -3.32 24.19 -15.39
CA LEU A 77 -4.12 23.24 -14.59
C LEU A 77 -3.97 21.81 -15.11
N PHE A 78 -3.89 21.62 -16.43
CA PHE A 78 -3.60 20.32 -17.04
C PHE A 78 -2.23 19.80 -16.59
N ILE A 79 -1.17 20.61 -16.72
CA ILE A 79 0.18 20.24 -16.27
C ILE A 79 0.17 19.87 -14.79
N ALA A 80 -0.46 20.68 -13.94
CA ALA A 80 -0.57 20.40 -12.51
C ALA A 80 -1.30 19.07 -12.24
N ALA A 81 -2.38 18.78 -12.97
CA ALA A 81 -3.09 17.52 -12.87
C ALA A 81 -2.18 16.34 -13.24
N GLN A 82 -1.45 16.41 -14.36
CA GLN A 82 -0.54 15.34 -14.79
C GLN A 82 0.60 15.10 -13.79
N VAL A 83 1.18 16.17 -13.24
CA VAL A 83 2.21 16.08 -12.19
C VAL A 83 1.65 15.40 -10.93
N LEU A 84 0.45 15.78 -10.49
CA LEU A 84 -0.21 15.15 -9.34
C LEU A 84 -0.57 13.68 -9.60
N GLU A 85 -0.86 13.33 -10.84
CA GLU A 85 -1.11 11.94 -11.22
C GLU A 85 0.15 11.09 -11.10
N VAL A 86 1.26 11.57 -11.67
CA VAL A 86 2.58 10.93 -11.53
C VAL A 86 2.99 10.82 -10.07
N ALA A 87 2.78 11.87 -9.28
CA ALA A 87 3.02 11.85 -7.84
C ALA A 87 2.13 10.82 -7.13
N GLY A 88 0.85 10.73 -7.48
CA GLY A 88 -0.08 9.74 -6.94
C GLY A 88 0.34 8.29 -7.26
N MET A 89 0.80 8.03 -8.49
CA MET A 89 1.36 6.74 -8.88
C MET A 89 2.63 6.42 -8.08
N LEU A 90 3.54 7.38 -7.90
CA LEU A 90 4.74 7.20 -7.11
C LEU A 90 4.42 6.92 -5.63
N VAL A 91 3.49 7.68 -5.05
CA VAL A 91 2.99 7.44 -3.69
C VAL A 91 2.41 6.03 -3.58
N MET A 92 1.67 5.54 -4.59
CA MET A 92 1.17 4.17 -4.60
C MET A 92 2.30 3.13 -4.57
N VAL A 93 3.34 3.31 -5.38
CA VAL A 93 4.52 2.44 -5.39
C VAL A 93 5.19 2.45 -4.01
N ILE A 94 5.37 3.63 -3.42
CA ILE A 94 5.94 3.77 -2.06
C ILE A 94 5.05 3.10 -1.03
N VAL A 95 3.72 3.27 -1.09
CA VAL A 95 2.77 2.62 -0.19
C VAL A 95 2.96 1.11 -0.26
N LEU A 96 3.02 0.54 -1.46
CA LEU A 96 3.20 -0.90 -1.66
C LEU A 96 4.58 -1.40 -1.20
N GLU A 97 5.65 -0.66 -1.45
CA GLU A 97 7.01 -1.06 -1.05
C GLU A 97 7.25 -0.90 0.46
N ALA A 98 6.82 0.21 1.06
CA ALA A 98 6.84 0.42 2.51
C ALA A 98 5.98 -0.63 3.22
N PHE A 99 4.87 -1.01 2.60
CA PHE A 99 4.03 -2.10 3.06
C PHE A 99 4.69 -3.48 2.94
N GLU A 100 5.41 -3.73 1.85
CA GLU A 100 6.05 -5.03 1.56
C GLU A 100 7.25 -5.30 2.43
N GLU A 101 8.21 -4.38 2.47
CA GLU A 101 9.54 -4.65 3.04
C GLU A 101 9.85 -3.76 4.25
N ASN A 102 8.91 -2.89 4.67
CA ASN A 102 9.15 -1.84 5.66
C ASN A 102 10.33 -0.92 5.29
N LYS A 103 10.64 -0.81 3.99
CA LYS A 103 11.71 0.03 3.45
C LYS A 103 11.08 1.24 2.77
N LEU A 104 11.53 2.43 3.18
CA LEU A 104 11.17 3.68 2.48
C LEU A 104 11.95 3.83 1.16
N PHE A 105 13.12 3.22 1.06
CA PHE A 105 13.97 3.27 -0.11
C PHE A 105 14.28 1.86 -0.60
N SER A 106 13.87 1.58 -1.84
CA SER A 106 14.28 0.40 -2.58
C SER A 106 14.80 0.83 -3.96
N PRO A 107 15.66 0.04 -4.62
CA PRO A 107 16.10 0.33 -5.99
C PRO A 107 14.93 0.51 -6.97
N ARG A 108 13.78 -0.13 -6.70
CA ARG A 108 12.56 0.01 -7.49
C ARG A 108 11.94 1.39 -7.29
N VAL A 109 11.76 1.83 -6.05
CA VAL A 109 11.29 3.18 -5.74
C VAL A 109 12.21 4.22 -6.39
N ALA A 110 13.53 4.06 -6.30
CA ALA A 110 14.49 4.95 -6.95
C ALA A 110 14.30 5.00 -8.48
N GLY A 111 14.13 3.84 -9.13
CA GLY A 111 13.87 3.76 -10.57
C GLY A 111 12.56 4.45 -10.98
N PHE A 112 11.46 4.19 -10.26
CA PHE A 112 10.18 4.86 -10.53
C PHE A 112 10.25 6.36 -10.25
N THR A 113 10.96 6.80 -9.21
CA THR A 113 11.20 8.23 -8.92
C THR A 113 11.97 8.91 -10.04
N ALA A 114 13.00 8.25 -10.60
CA ALA A 114 13.76 8.80 -11.72
C ALA A 114 12.88 9.00 -12.97
N ILE A 115 12.02 8.03 -13.29
CA ILE A 115 11.08 8.15 -14.41
C ILE A 115 10.04 9.24 -14.13
N ALA A 116 9.49 9.28 -12.91
CA ALA A 116 8.56 10.33 -12.49
C ALA A 116 9.18 11.73 -12.60
N ALA A 117 10.43 11.91 -12.16
CA ALA A 117 11.16 13.16 -12.28
C ALA A 117 11.39 13.55 -13.75
N ALA A 118 11.71 12.59 -14.63
CA ALA A 118 11.84 12.84 -16.06
C ALA A 118 10.52 13.31 -16.69
N ILE A 119 9.39 12.69 -16.31
CA ILE A 119 8.06 13.11 -16.76
C ILE A 119 7.75 14.52 -16.28
N VAL A 120 7.91 14.80 -14.99
CA VAL A 120 7.66 16.14 -14.43
C VAL A 120 8.55 17.19 -15.08
N GLY A 121 9.83 16.88 -15.31
CA GLY A 121 10.75 17.74 -16.05
C GLY A 121 10.25 18.03 -17.47
N ALA A 122 9.80 17.02 -18.20
CA ALA A 122 9.23 17.18 -19.54
C ALA A 122 7.94 18.02 -19.53
N MET A 123 7.10 17.89 -18.49
CA MET A 123 5.88 18.70 -18.33
C MET A 123 6.17 20.17 -18.00
N ILE A 124 7.26 20.46 -17.28
CA ILE A 124 7.64 21.82 -16.93
C ILE A 124 8.38 22.51 -18.08
N SER A 125 9.11 21.77 -18.92
CA SER A 125 9.86 22.33 -20.05
C SER A 125 9.00 22.84 -21.22
N GLY A 126 7.67 22.82 -21.08
CA GLY A 126 6.73 23.30 -22.08
C GLY A 126 6.33 22.20 -23.07
N PRO A 127 5.49 21.24 -22.66
CA PRO A 127 4.96 20.23 -23.56
C PRO A 127 4.16 20.90 -24.69
N ASP A 128 4.14 20.26 -25.86
CA ASP A 128 3.26 20.70 -26.94
C ASP A 128 1.82 20.39 -26.55
N LEU A 129 1.08 21.39 -26.08
CA LEU A 129 -0.30 21.25 -25.59
C LEU A 129 -1.28 21.90 -26.55
N VAL A 130 -2.24 21.10 -27.01
CA VAL A 130 -3.35 21.54 -27.85
C VAL A 130 -4.56 21.81 -26.97
N ALA A 131 -5.06 23.04 -27.00
CA ALA A 131 -6.29 23.45 -26.33
C ALA A 131 -7.46 23.38 -27.31
N THR A 132 -8.47 22.57 -27.01
CA THR A 132 -9.71 22.50 -27.79
C THR A 132 -10.82 23.22 -27.03
N PRO A 133 -11.41 24.30 -27.56
CA PRO A 133 -12.51 24.99 -26.89
C PRO A 133 -13.76 24.08 -26.82
N ILE A 134 -14.52 24.21 -25.74
CA ILE A 134 -15.79 23.53 -25.50
C ILE A 134 -16.80 24.52 -24.99
N ASP A 135 -18.00 24.46 -25.54
CA ASP A 135 -19.13 25.24 -25.05
C ASP A 135 -19.94 24.39 -24.08
N LEU A 136 -19.91 24.74 -22.79
CA LEU A 136 -20.78 24.16 -21.77
C LEU A 136 -21.98 25.08 -21.54
N PRO A 137 -23.11 24.55 -21.03
CA PRO A 137 -24.33 25.35 -20.84
C PRO A 137 -24.17 26.58 -19.94
N ILE A 138 -23.15 26.60 -19.08
CA ILE A 138 -22.94 27.63 -18.04
C ILE A 138 -21.64 28.42 -18.29
N THR A 139 -20.69 27.89 -19.09
CA THR A 139 -19.36 28.47 -19.27
C THR A 139 -18.71 27.97 -20.56
N SER A 140 -17.77 28.72 -21.13
CA SER A 140 -16.87 28.22 -22.17
C SER A 140 -15.56 27.77 -21.52
N GLY A 141 -15.08 26.60 -21.90
CA GLY A 141 -13.91 25.96 -21.33
C GLY A 141 -12.95 25.42 -22.38
N TYR A 142 -11.92 24.70 -21.93
CA TYR A 142 -10.97 24.03 -22.81
C TYR A 142 -10.74 22.58 -22.36
N ILE A 143 -10.65 21.66 -23.33
CA ILE A 143 -10.02 20.36 -23.11
C ILE A 143 -8.58 20.46 -23.62
N ILE A 144 -7.64 20.29 -22.70
CA ILE A 144 -6.22 20.25 -23.03
C ILE A 144 -5.82 18.80 -23.32
N GLY A 145 -4.95 18.61 -24.30
CA GLY A 145 -4.33 17.34 -24.61
C GLY A 145 -2.91 17.53 -25.16
N PHE A 146 -2.15 16.46 -25.20
CA PHE A 146 -0.84 16.46 -25.84
C PHE A 146 -0.97 16.57 -27.35
N GLY A 147 -0.09 17.36 -27.96
CA GLY A 147 0.13 17.38 -29.40
C GLY A 147 0.65 16.04 -29.92
N ARG A 148 0.63 15.86 -31.25
CA ARG A 148 1.10 14.63 -31.87
C ARG A 148 2.61 14.47 -31.62
N ARG A 149 3.01 13.31 -31.08
CA ARG A 149 4.41 12.89 -30.83
C ARG A 149 5.14 13.69 -29.75
N ASP A 150 4.43 14.24 -28.78
CA ASP A 150 5.08 14.84 -27.61
C ASP A 150 5.78 13.78 -26.74
N MET A 151 7.02 14.05 -26.32
CA MET A 151 7.80 13.15 -25.48
C MET A 151 7.15 12.98 -24.11
N ALA A 152 6.55 14.04 -23.56
CA ALA A 152 5.89 13.99 -22.27
C ALA A 152 4.66 13.05 -22.33
N GLY A 153 3.85 13.16 -23.39
CA GLY A 153 2.77 12.22 -23.68
C GLY A 153 3.22 10.76 -23.82
N PHE A 154 4.35 10.52 -24.50
CA PHE A 154 4.92 9.17 -24.62
C PHE A 154 5.36 8.59 -23.27
N LEU A 155 6.08 9.37 -22.46
CA LEU A 155 6.51 8.94 -21.13
C LEU A 155 5.31 8.70 -20.20
N MET A 156 4.26 9.53 -20.30
CA MET A 156 2.99 9.35 -19.58
C MET A 156 2.25 8.08 -19.97
N GLY A 157 2.46 7.52 -21.17
CA GLY A 157 1.92 6.21 -21.54
C GLY A 157 2.74 5.04 -21.03
N ILE A 158 4.08 5.14 -21.14
CA ILE A 158 4.99 4.06 -20.73
C ILE A 158 5.01 3.88 -19.22
N PHE A 159 4.97 4.96 -18.45
CA PHE A 159 5.12 4.86 -17.00
C PHE A 159 3.98 4.07 -16.33
N PRO A 160 2.69 4.35 -16.57
CA PRO A 160 1.59 3.51 -16.10
C PRO A 160 1.71 2.06 -16.58
N LEU A 161 2.17 1.82 -17.81
CA LEU A 161 2.37 0.47 -18.32
C LEU A 161 3.43 -0.30 -17.50
N LEU A 162 4.58 0.32 -17.21
CA LEU A 162 5.62 -0.26 -16.36
C LEU A 162 5.10 -0.52 -14.94
N VAL A 163 4.34 0.42 -14.37
CA VAL A 163 3.70 0.28 -13.06
C VAL A 163 2.73 -0.91 -13.08
N VAL A 164 1.88 -1.05 -14.10
CA VAL A 164 0.93 -2.16 -14.24
C VAL A 164 1.64 -3.50 -14.36
N ILE A 165 2.69 -3.61 -15.19
CA ILE A 165 3.48 -4.84 -15.33
C ILE A 165 4.09 -5.24 -13.98
N TRP A 166 4.66 -4.28 -13.27
CA TRP A 166 5.21 -4.50 -11.93
C TRP A 166 4.13 -4.93 -10.93
N LEU A 167 2.97 -4.27 -10.92
CA LEU A 167 1.84 -4.60 -10.06
C LEU A 167 1.33 -6.02 -10.29
N VAL A 168 1.18 -6.45 -11.54
CA VAL A 168 0.74 -7.81 -11.89
C VAL A 168 1.76 -8.84 -11.40
N ARG A 169 3.06 -8.62 -11.64
CA ARG A 169 4.13 -9.49 -11.14
C ARG A 169 4.14 -9.56 -9.62
N SER A 170 3.99 -8.42 -8.94
CA SER A 170 3.91 -8.33 -7.49
C SER A 170 2.69 -9.11 -6.99
N PHE A 171 1.50 -8.88 -7.53
CA PHE A 171 0.27 -9.59 -7.18
C PHE A 171 0.43 -11.11 -7.28
N ILE A 172 0.93 -11.63 -8.41
CA ILE A 172 1.12 -13.07 -8.63
C ILE A 172 2.06 -13.65 -7.58
N THR A 173 3.18 -12.99 -7.32
CA THR A 173 4.16 -13.44 -6.33
C THR A 173 3.56 -13.47 -4.94
N LYS A 174 2.86 -12.39 -4.55
CA LYS A 174 2.26 -12.28 -3.22
C LYS A 174 1.13 -13.27 -2.99
N ARG A 175 0.24 -13.42 -3.97
CA ARG A 175 -0.88 -14.36 -3.88
C ARG A 175 -0.41 -15.80 -3.66
N LYS A 176 0.73 -16.19 -4.24
CA LYS A 176 1.36 -17.50 -4.01
C LYS A 176 1.91 -17.66 -2.60
N LEU A 177 2.43 -16.58 -2.00
CA LEU A 177 3.06 -16.59 -0.68
C LEU A 177 2.05 -16.50 0.47
N THR A 178 0.90 -15.87 0.25
CA THR A 178 -0.15 -15.78 1.25
C THR A 178 -0.79 -17.16 1.48
N ARG A 179 -0.82 -17.63 2.73
CA ARG A 179 -1.49 -18.88 3.13
C ARG A 179 -2.96 -18.67 3.47
N SER A 180 -3.28 -17.69 4.31
CA SER A 180 -4.65 -17.39 4.74
C SER A 180 -5.59 -16.96 3.59
N GLN A 181 -6.76 -17.60 3.49
CA GLN A 181 -7.80 -17.25 2.51
C GLN A 181 -8.32 -15.83 2.70
N HIS A 182 -8.44 -15.38 3.94
CA HIS A 182 -8.90 -14.03 4.26
C HIS A 182 -7.90 -12.97 3.77
N GLN A 183 -6.61 -13.18 4.02
CA GLN A 183 -5.54 -12.33 3.50
C GLN A 183 -5.51 -12.34 1.97
N ARG A 184 -5.69 -13.49 1.31
CA ARG A 184 -5.76 -13.58 -0.16
C ARG A 184 -6.90 -12.73 -0.73
N HIS A 185 -8.05 -12.74 -0.07
CA HIS A 185 -9.20 -11.95 -0.50
C HIS A 185 -8.91 -10.46 -0.35
N LEU A 186 -8.43 -10.01 0.82
CA LEU A 186 -8.07 -8.61 1.06
C LEU A 186 -6.98 -8.11 0.11
N LEU A 187 -5.95 -8.92 -0.14
CA LEU A 187 -4.89 -8.64 -1.11
C LEU A 187 -5.47 -8.51 -2.52
N SER A 188 -6.40 -9.37 -2.91
CA SER A 188 -7.06 -9.30 -4.23
C SER A 188 -7.86 -8.00 -4.37
N TRP A 189 -8.64 -7.61 -3.35
CA TRP A 189 -9.36 -6.33 -3.36
C TRP A 189 -8.43 -5.13 -3.49
N LEU A 190 -7.32 -5.13 -2.75
CA LEU A 190 -6.31 -4.07 -2.82
C LEU A 190 -5.74 -3.97 -4.24
N TYR A 191 -5.28 -5.09 -4.81
CA TYR A 191 -4.65 -5.09 -6.14
C TYR A 191 -5.65 -4.81 -7.26
N VAL A 192 -6.90 -5.24 -7.16
CA VAL A 192 -7.95 -4.86 -8.12
C VAL A 192 -8.21 -3.36 -8.03
N GLY A 193 -8.28 -2.79 -6.82
CA GLY A 193 -8.44 -1.35 -6.63
C GLY A 193 -7.28 -0.55 -7.24
N ILE A 194 -6.04 -0.99 -7.02
CA ILE A 194 -4.84 -0.38 -7.62
C ILE A 194 -4.87 -0.54 -9.14
N PHE A 195 -5.14 -1.74 -9.65
CA PHE A 195 -5.21 -1.99 -11.08
C PHE A 195 -6.26 -1.11 -11.75
N LEU A 196 -7.46 -1.00 -11.17
CA LEU A 196 -8.51 -0.12 -11.67
C LEU A 196 -8.04 1.34 -11.64
N ALA A 197 -7.49 1.80 -10.51
CA ALA A 197 -6.97 3.16 -10.38
C ALA A 197 -5.90 3.52 -11.43
N GLN A 198 -4.99 2.60 -11.75
CA GLN A 198 -3.89 2.83 -12.68
C GLN A 198 -4.30 2.65 -14.15
N VAL A 199 -5.01 1.56 -14.46
CA VAL A 199 -5.40 1.23 -15.83
C VAL A 199 -6.46 2.18 -16.33
N THR A 200 -7.53 2.40 -15.57
CA THR A 200 -8.57 3.34 -15.99
C THR A 200 -8.12 4.77 -15.76
N GLY A 201 -7.37 5.06 -14.69
CA GLY A 201 -6.99 6.43 -14.38
C GLY A 201 -5.93 7.03 -15.30
N SER A 202 -4.95 6.24 -15.74
CA SER A 202 -3.76 6.76 -16.39
C SER A 202 -3.52 6.13 -17.76
N LEU A 203 -3.60 4.80 -17.88
CA LEU A 203 -3.27 4.11 -19.13
C LEU A 203 -4.37 4.26 -20.19
N ALA A 204 -5.64 4.06 -19.82
CA ALA A 204 -6.75 4.07 -20.75
C ALA A 204 -6.95 5.44 -21.43
N PRO A 205 -6.90 6.60 -20.73
CA PRO A 205 -6.98 7.91 -21.39
C PRO A 205 -5.88 8.12 -22.42
N VAL A 206 -4.63 7.77 -22.09
CA VAL A 206 -3.50 7.89 -23.02
C VAL A 206 -3.71 7.03 -24.28
N LEU A 207 -4.18 5.79 -24.11
CA LEU A 207 -4.47 4.91 -25.24
C LEU A 207 -5.61 5.45 -26.10
N VAL A 208 -6.70 5.88 -25.48
CA VAL A 208 -7.87 6.43 -26.18
C VAL A 208 -7.51 7.69 -26.96
N ASP A 209 -6.81 8.63 -26.32
CA ASP A 209 -6.39 9.89 -26.94
C ASP A 209 -5.39 9.64 -28.07
N SER A 210 -4.51 8.64 -27.95
CA SER A 210 -3.57 8.25 -29.01
C SER A 210 -4.25 7.65 -30.24
N MET A 211 -5.34 6.91 -30.05
CA MET A 211 -6.07 6.24 -31.12
C MET A 211 -7.04 7.18 -31.85
N ASN A 212 -7.59 8.19 -31.16
CA ASN A 212 -8.58 9.09 -31.75
C ASN A 212 -8.44 10.54 -31.24
N PRO A 213 -7.41 11.28 -31.70
CA PRO A 213 -7.05 12.61 -31.17
C PRO A 213 -8.08 13.72 -31.44
N GLY A 214 -9.18 13.47 -32.15
CA GLY A 214 -10.19 14.48 -32.49
C GLY A 214 -11.64 14.00 -32.48
N GLY A 215 -11.93 12.83 -31.90
CA GLY A 215 -13.25 12.20 -32.02
C GLY A 215 -14.03 12.03 -30.72
N MET A 216 -15.27 11.55 -30.88
CA MET A 216 -16.27 11.22 -29.84
C MET A 216 -15.73 10.35 -28.69
N LEU A 217 -14.64 9.60 -28.91
CA LEU A 217 -14.00 8.77 -27.90
C LEU A 217 -13.36 9.58 -26.75
N ARG A 218 -13.13 10.88 -26.93
CA ARG A 218 -12.65 11.76 -25.86
C ARG A 218 -13.68 11.97 -24.74
N GLU A 219 -14.97 11.82 -25.04
CA GLU A 219 -16.02 11.81 -23.99
C GLU A 219 -16.02 10.49 -23.21
N LEU A 220 -15.61 9.39 -23.85
CA LEU A 220 -15.41 8.10 -23.19
C LEU A 220 -14.26 8.16 -22.19
N SER A 221 -13.18 8.90 -22.49
CA SER A 221 -12.06 9.06 -21.54
C SER A 221 -12.44 9.81 -20.27
N ALA A 222 -13.43 10.72 -20.33
CA ALA A 222 -14.00 11.35 -19.14
C ALA A 222 -14.72 10.34 -18.23
N ASN A 223 -15.51 9.43 -18.81
CA ASN A 223 -16.22 8.38 -18.06
C ASN A 223 -15.28 7.32 -17.47
N ILE A 224 -14.16 7.06 -18.14
CA ILE A 224 -13.07 6.19 -17.67
C ILE A 224 -12.48 6.70 -16.34
N GLY A 225 -12.55 8.03 -16.08
CA GLY A 225 -12.16 8.65 -14.82
C GLY A 225 -12.94 8.15 -13.59
N ILE A 226 -14.19 7.69 -13.77
CA ILE A 226 -14.99 7.10 -12.68
C ILE A 226 -14.33 5.83 -12.16
N GLY A 227 -13.79 5.00 -13.06
CA GLY A 227 -13.06 3.79 -12.68
C GLY A 227 -11.89 4.09 -11.75
N ARG A 228 -11.21 5.24 -11.95
CA ARG A 228 -10.09 5.65 -11.10
C ARG A 228 -10.55 5.88 -9.68
N VAL A 229 -11.64 6.63 -9.50
CA VAL A 229 -12.21 6.95 -8.19
C VAL A 229 -12.69 5.68 -7.49
N VAL A 230 -13.37 4.79 -8.22
CA VAL A 230 -13.78 3.48 -7.70
C VAL A 230 -12.56 2.70 -7.23
N GLY A 231 -11.47 2.69 -7.99
CA GLY A 231 -10.23 2.02 -7.64
C GLY A 231 -9.61 2.56 -6.35
N ILE A 232 -9.51 3.89 -6.23
CA ILE A 232 -9.00 4.56 -5.02
C ILE A 232 -9.89 4.29 -3.80
N VAL A 233 -11.22 4.29 -3.97
CA VAL A 233 -12.17 3.93 -2.91
C VAL A 233 -11.99 2.47 -2.48
N MET A 234 -11.82 1.54 -3.41
CA MET A 234 -11.54 0.13 -3.10
C MET A 234 -10.26 -0.03 -2.27
N ILE A 235 -9.21 0.73 -2.59
CA ILE A 235 -7.97 0.78 -1.79
C ILE A 235 -8.28 1.29 -0.38
N GLY A 236 -9.07 2.37 -0.26
CA GLY A 236 -9.52 2.90 1.03
C GLY A 236 -10.29 1.87 1.86
N VAL A 237 -11.21 1.13 1.25
CA VAL A 237 -11.96 0.06 1.92
C VAL A 237 -11.03 -1.09 2.35
N ALA A 238 -10.08 -1.48 1.51
CA ALA A 238 -9.13 -2.55 1.85
C ALA A 238 -8.29 -2.16 3.09
N PHE A 239 -7.77 -0.93 3.14
CA PHE A 239 -6.98 -0.46 4.27
C PHE A 239 -7.82 -0.16 5.52
N SER A 240 -9.06 0.31 5.38
CA SER A 240 -9.93 0.54 6.55
C SER A 240 -10.32 -0.77 7.23
N ARG A 241 -10.57 -1.84 6.46
CA ARG A 241 -10.89 -3.18 6.98
C ARG A 241 -9.75 -3.77 7.81
N VAL A 242 -8.51 -3.46 7.47
CA VAL A 242 -7.34 -3.95 8.21
C VAL A 242 -6.75 -2.93 9.18
N ALA A 243 -7.43 -1.80 9.42
CA ALA A 243 -6.87 -0.74 10.25
C ALA A 243 -6.54 -1.21 11.68
N LYS A 244 -7.28 -2.21 12.20
CA LYS A 244 -7.03 -2.82 13.52
C LYS A 244 -6.02 -3.97 13.48
N THR A 245 -5.79 -4.53 12.29
CA THR A 245 -4.97 -5.72 12.05
C THR A 245 -4.11 -5.53 10.80
N PRO A 246 -3.22 -4.51 10.78
CA PRO A 246 -2.48 -4.13 9.58
C PRO A 246 -1.56 -5.25 9.07
N TRP A 247 -1.21 -6.21 9.94
CA TRP A 247 -0.46 -7.41 9.57
C TRP A 247 -1.20 -8.29 8.58
N LEU A 248 -2.53 -8.28 8.54
CA LEU A 248 -3.29 -9.09 7.60
C LEU A 248 -3.04 -8.69 6.16
N LEU A 249 -2.60 -7.48 5.88
CA LEU A 249 -2.17 -7.12 4.55
C LEU A 249 -0.67 -7.45 4.38
N GLN A 250 0.20 -7.17 5.35
CA GLN A 250 1.65 -7.41 5.21
C GLN A 250 1.99 -8.90 5.05
N LEU A 251 2.92 -9.21 4.15
CA LEU A 251 3.45 -10.57 4.02
C LEU A 251 4.42 -10.85 5.16
N GLN A 252 3.89 -11.34 6.27
CA GLN A 252 4.72 -11.85 7.36
C GLN A 252 5.31 -13.19 6.94
N ARG A 253 6.56 -13.15 6.47
CA ARG A 253 7.33 -14.36 6.24
C ARG A 253 7.99 -14.77 7.54
N VAL A 254 7.17 -15.30 8.44
CA VAL A 254 7.63 -15.97 9.66
C VAL A 254 8.17 -17.34 9.25
N HIS A 255 9.35 -17.67 9.75
CA HIS A 255 10.04 -18.93 9.49
C HIS A 255 9.91 -19.88 10.67
N LEU A 256 10.09 -19.33 11.87
CA LEU A 256 10.07 -20.05 13.13
C LEU A 256 9.49 -19.15 14.22
N LEU A 257 8.64 -19.72 15.05
CA LEU A 257 8.24 -19.18 16.35
C LEU A 257 8.75 -20.16 17.41
N LEU A 258 9.38 -19.63 18.45
CA LEU A 258 10.01 -20.40 19.50
C LEU A 258 9.67 -19.77 20.84
N VAL A 259 9.27 -20.58 21.81
CA VAL A 259 9.11 -20.20 23.20
C VAL A 259 9.98 -21.13 24.03
N TYR A 260 10.83 -20.57 24.88
CA TYR A 260 11.72 -21.32 25.73
C TYR A 260 11.74 -20.74 27.15
N ALA A 261 11.96 -21.60 28.14
CA ALA A 261 12.10 -21.20 29.54
C ALA A 261 13.46 -20.52 29.77
N THR A 262 13.62 -19.88 30.93
CA THR A 262 14.88 -19.20 31.32
C THR A 262 16.12 -20.11 31.33
N ASN A 263 15.92 -21.42 31.50
CA ASN A 263 16.98 -22.42 31.44
C ASN A 263 17.30 -22.91 30.02
N GLY A 264 16.68 -22.33 28.98
CA GLY A 264 16.90 -22.68 27.58
C GLY A 264 16.08 -23.87 27.08
N ILE A 265 15.27 -24.51 27.92
CA ILE A 265 14.40 -25.62 27.48
C ILE A 265 13.28 -25.06 26.61
N THR A 266 13.11 -25.62 25.41
CA THR A 266 12.03 -25.25 24.50
C THR A 266 10.69 -25.69 25.08
N LEU A 267 9.79 -24.74 25.31
CA LEU A 267 8.41 -24.96 25.76
C LEU A 267 7.47 -25.18 24.58
N TYR A 268 7.66 -24.43 23.51
CA TYR A 268 6.84 -24.53 22.30
C TYR A 268 7.65 -24.09 21.09
N SER A 269 7.41 -24.71 19.94
CA SER A 269 7.95 -24.22 18.69
C SER A 269 6.97 -24.47 17.54
N LYS A 270 6.93 -23.53 16.60
CA LYS A 270 6.18 -23.67 15.36
C LYS A 270 7.05 -23.35 14.17
N ARG A 271 7.22 -24.36 13.32
CA ARG A 271 7.93 -24.25 12.05
C ARG A 271 6.93 -23.85 10.96
N PHE A 272 7.17 -22.70 10.32
CA PHE A 272 6.39 -22.26 9.17
C PHE A 272 7.02 -22.68 7.85
N ARG A 273 8.32 -23.02 7.90
CA ARG A 273 9.11 -23.54 6.79
C ARG A 273 9.48 -25.00 7.03
N GLU A 274 9.33 -25.81 5.99
CA GLU A 274 9.59 -27.25 6.02
C GLU A 274 11.09 -27.58 6.07
N ASP A 275 11.96 -26.67 5.60
CA ASP A 275 13.41 -26.86 5.62
C ASP A 275 14.05 -26.64 7.00
N ILE A 276 13.29 -26.17 8.00
CA ILE A 276 13.77 -26.06 9.38
C ILE A 276 13.53 -27.40 10.08
N THR A 277 14.60 -28.02 10.57
CA THR A 277 14.53 -29.29 11.32
C THR A 277 14.36 -29.04 12.81
N ASP A 278 13.94 -30.06 13.57
CA ASP A 278 13.84 -29.94 15.05
C ASP A 278 15.21 -29.70 15.70
N THR A 279 16.28 -30.23 15.09
CA THR A 279 17.67 -29.95 15.49
C THR A 279 18.00 -28.47 15.32
N ASP A 280 17.59 -27.83 14.21
CA ASP A 280 17.81 -26.40 13.99
C ASP A 280 17.07 -25.54 15.02
N VAL A 281 15.86 -25.95 15.42
CA VAL A 281 15.08 -25.27 16.46
C VAL A 281 15.84 -25.28 17.79
N GLN A 282 16.36 -26.44 18.21
CA GLN A 282 17.13 -26.58 19.44
C GLN A 282 18.45 -25.79 19.38
N LEU A 283 19.15 -25.86 18.25
CA LEU A 283 20.38 -25.09 18.03
C LEU A 283 20.12 -23.59 18.11
N LEU A 284 19.03 -23.10 17.51
CA LEU A 284 18.68 -21.68 17.56
C LEU A 284 18.30 -21.24 18.98
N ALA A 285 17.52 -22.04 19.71
CA ALA A 285 17.19 -21.77 21.11
C ALA A 285 18.45 -21.65 21.97
N GLY A 286 19.36 -22.62 21.85
CA GLY A 286 20.65 -22.61 22.54
C GLY A 286 21.53 -21.43 22.13
N ALA A 287 21.59 -21.10 20.84
CA ALA A 287 22.37 -19.97 20.33
C ALA A 287 21.85 -18.63 20.85
N ILE A 288 20.53 -18.39 20.81
CA ILE A 288 19.93 -17.15 21.33
C ILE A 288 20.20 -17.03 22.84
N SER A 289 20.02 -18.11 23.61
CA SER A 289 20.28 -18.14 25.05
C SER A 289 21.76 -17.87 25.37
N ALA A 290 22.68 -18.49 24.64
CA ALA A 290 24.12 -18.29 24.81
C ALA A 290 24.54 -16.85 24.47
N VAL A 291 24.03 -16.29 23.37
CA VAL A 291 24.27 -14.89 22.99
C VAL A 291 23.72 -13.95 24.05
N ALA A 292 22.49 -14.16 24.53
CA ALA A 292 21.89 -13.36 25.60
C ALA A 292 22.74 -13.39 26.88
N SER A 293 23.21 -14.56 27.27
CA SER A 293 24.04 -14.76 28.46
C SER A 293 25.40 -14.07 28.32
N LEU A 294 26.04 -14.21 27.16
CA LEU A 294 27.34 -13.58 26.87
C LEU A 294 27.24 -12.06 26.89
N PHE A 295 26.19 -11.48 26.28
CA PHE A 295 25.99 -10.03 26.31
C PHE A 295 25.68 -9.53 27.72
N LYS A 296 24.83 -10.24 28.46
CA LYS A 296 24.52 -9.89 29.86
C LYS A 296 25.77 -9.87 30.74
N GLU A 297 26.63 -10.88 30.62
CA GLU A 297 27.87 -10.97 31.40
C GLU A 297 28.90 -9.91 30.98
N SER A 298 29.08 -9.70 29.68
CA SER A 298 30.11 -8.79 29.15
C SER A 298 29.76 -7.31 29.31
N THR A 299 28.49 -6.95 29.16
CA THR A 299 28.04 -5.54 29.22
C THR A 299 27.51 -5.15 30.60
N LYS A 300 27.22 -6.14 31.46
CA LYS A 300 26.47 -5.97 32.71
C LYS A 300 25.10 -5.30 32.52
N GLU A 301 24.60 -5.24 31.28
CA GLU A 301 23.25 -4.77 31.02
C GLU A 301 22.24 -5.77 31.56
N THR A 302 21.17 -5.20 32.13
CA THR A 302 20.01 -5.96 32.60
C THR A 302 18.93 -6.05 31.53
N SER A 303 19.04 -5.22 30.49
CA SER A 303 18.10 -5.18 29.38
C SER A 303 18.24 -6.43 28.51
N PRO A 304 17.11 -7.12 28.18
CA PRO A 304 17.16 -8.30 27.33
C PRO A 304 17.52 -7.93 25.89
N ILE A 305 18.04 -8.90 25.14
CA ILE A 305 18.23 -8.74 23.69
C ILE A 305 16.86 -8.62 23.04
N GLU A 306 16.61 -7.51 22.32
CA GLU A 306 15.36 -7.32 21.59
C GLU A 306 15.39 -7.94 20.19
N ALA A 307 16.54 -7.90 19.51
CA ALA A 307 16.67 -8.41 18.15
C ALA A 307 18.11 -8.80 17.78
N ILE A 308 18.23 -9.83 16.94
CA ILE A 308 19.46 -10.25 16.26
C ILE A 308 19.20 -10.12 14.75
N GLN A 309 20.02 -9.33 14.06
CA GLN A 309 19.86 -9.08 12.62
C GLN A 309 20.90 -9.86 11.81
N PHE A 310 20.42 -10.59 10.81
CA PHE A 310 21.22 -11.27 9.79
C PHE A 310 20.93 -10.67 8.41
N LYS A 311 21.76 -10.98 7.41
CA LYS A 311 21.51 -10.54 6.04
C LYS A 311 20.21 -11.17 5.51
N GLY A 312 19.13 -10.40 5.52
CA GLY A 312 17.81 -10.81 5.02
C GLY A 312 16.97 -11.64 5.99
N LYS A 313 17.36 -11.73 7.27
CA LYS A 313 16.57 -12.34 8.35
C LYS A 313 16.71 -11.52 9.62
N SER A 314 15.69 -11.53 10.46
CA SER A 314 15.76 -10.98 11.80
C SER A 314 15.14 -11.97 12.78
N VAL A 315 15.83 -12.19 13.90
CA VAL A 315 15.28 -12.88 15.06
C VAL A 315 14.90 -11.82 16.07
N ARG A 316 13.61 -11.66 16.34
CA ARG A 316 13.10 -10.77 17.38
C ARG A 316 12.84 -11.59 18.63
N VAL A 317 13.22 -11.04 19.78
CA VAL A 317 13.13 -11.71 21.08
C VAL A 317 12.33 -10.83 22.04
N ILE A 318 11.40 -11.42 22.77
CA ILE A 318 10.66 -10.79 23.86
C ILE A 318 10.89 -11.64 25.10
N ASP A 319 11.57 -11.05 26.08
CA ASP A 319 11.81 -11.67 27.37
C ASP A 319 10.75 -11.22 28.39
N ARG A 320 10.10 -12.17 29.05
CA ARG A 320 9.11 -11.96 30.13
C ARG A 320 9.67 -12.32 31.51
N GLY A 321 10.95 -12.69 31.60
CA GLY A 321 11.60 -13.09 32.84
C GLY A 321 11.28 -14.52 33.28
N THR A 322 10.07 -15.04 33.01
CA THR A 322 9.71 -16.45 33.25
C THR A 322 9.93 -17.34 32.02
N PHE A 323 9.78 -16.75 30.84
CA PHE A 323 10.05 -17.38 29.56
C PHE A 323 10.52 -16.32 28.56
N THR A 324 11.09 -16.78 27.47
CA THR A 324 11.47 -15.94 26.33
C THR A 324 10.80 -16.46 25.07
N CYS A 325 10.27 -15.55 24.28
CA CYS A 325 9.68 -15.84 22.98
C CYS A 325 10.52 -15.22 21.88
N ALA A 326 10.88 -16.02 20.87
CA ALA A 326 11.62 -15.59 19.71
C ALA A 326 10.83 -15.88 18.43
N ILE A 327 10.85 -14.93 17.50
CA ILE A 327 10.36 -15.15 16.13
C ILE A 327 11.47 -14.88 15.13
N MET A 328 11.59 -15.74 14.12
CA MET A 328 12.47 -15.52 12.98
C MET A 328 11.64 -15.09 11.78
N VAL A 329 11.95 -13.91 11.24
CA VAL A 329 11.23 -13.28 10.11
C VAL A 329 12.21 -12.84 9.00
N ASP A 330 11.73 -12.63 7.78
CA ASP A 330 12.55 -12.01 6.71
C ASP A 330 12.95 -10.56 7.05
N PHE A 331 12.03 -9.81 7.65
CA PHE A 331 12.23 -8.41 8.05
C PHE A 331 11.34 -8.08 9.25
N ALA A 332 11.84 -7.22 10.14
CA ALA A 332 11.03 -6.68 11.23
C ALA A 332 10.08 -5.61 10.66
N SER A 333 8.78 -5.87 10.75
CA SER A 333 7.73 -4.89 10.44
C SER A 333 6.97 -4.54 11.69
N GLN A 334 6.41 -3.33 11.74
CA GLN A 334 5.54 -2.93 12.85
C GLN A 334 4.41 -3.95 13.08
N ALA A 335 3.94 -4.60 12.01
CA ALA A 335 2.88 -5.58 12.14
C ALA A 335 3.37 -6.94 12.66
N SER A 336 4.59 -7.38 12.32
CA SER A 336 5.20 -8.56 12.97
C SER A 336 5.48 -8.30 14.44
N ASP A 337 5.84 -7.07 14.77
CA ASP A 337 6.09 -6.63 16.14
C ASP A 337 4.80 -6.68 16.99
N ASP A 338 3.73 -6.08 16.47
CA ASP A 338 2.40 -6.11 17.10
C ASP A 338 1.86 -7.54 17.23
N ALA A 339 2.07 -8.39 16.22
CA ALA A 339 1.66 -9.79 16.25
C ALA A 339 2.45 -10.61 17.28
N HIS A 340 3.77 -10.40 17.36
CA HIS A 340 4.63 -11.05 18.35
C HIS A 340 4.23 -10.67 19.78
N GLU A 341 4.04 -9.37 20.05
CA GLU A 341 3.67 -8.88 21.37
C GLU A 341 2.31 -9.45 21.82
N ARG A 342 1.33 -9.48 20.91
CA ARG A 342 0.00 -10.05 21.19
C ARG A 342 0.04 -11.55 21.38
N PHE A 343 0.83 -12.27 20.58
CA PHE A 343 1.05 -13.70 20.77
C PHE A 343 1.64 -13.96 22.16
N VAL A 344 2.71 -13.26 22.54
CA VAL A 344 3.38 -13.45 23.84
C VAL A 344 2.41 -13.21 25.00
N ARG A 345 1.62 -12.14 24.94
CA ARG A 345 0.64 -11.84 25.98
C ARG A 345 -0.46 -12.89 26.07
N ASP A 346 -1.00 -13.33 24.94
CA ASP A 346 -2.04 -14.36 24.92
C ASP A 346 -1.48 -15.72 25.36
N PHE A 347 -0.22 -16.04 25.01
CA PHE A 347 0.49 -17.23 25.47
C PHE A 347 0.71 -17.19 26.99
N GLU A 348 1.23 -16.09 27.51
CA GLU A 348 1.42 -15.89 28.96
C GLU A 348 0.11 -16.03 29.72
N THR A 349 -0.98 -15.43 29.19
CA THR A 349 -2.30 -15.53 29.81
C THR A 349 -2.85 -16.96 29.78
N ALA A 350 -2.65 -17.69 28.69
CA ALA A 350 -3.17 -19.04 28.51
C ALA A 350 -2.41 -20.10 29.32
N PHE A 351 -1.11 -19.91 29.54
CA PHE A 351 -0.22 -20.91 30.15
C PHE A 351 0.46 -20.42 31.44
N ALA A 352 -0.08 -19.39 32.10
CA ALA A 352 0.54 -18.77 33.27
C ALA A 352 0.87 -19.78 34.39
N ALA A 353 -0.06 -20.70 34.68
CA ALA A 353 0.09 -21.69 35.74
C ALA A 353 1.17 -22.72 35.39
N GLU A 354 1.19 -23.17 34.14
CA GLU A 354 2.15 -24.13 33.60
C GLU A 354 3.56 -23.57 33.53
N ILE A 355 3.70 -22.28 33.18
CA ILE A 355 4.98 -21.57 33.15
C ILE A 355 5.53 -21.42 34.59
N ALA A 356 4.69 -20.99 35.54
CA ALA A 356 5.12 -20.77 36.92
C ALA A 356 5.53 -22.07 37.63
N GLY A 357 4.85 -23.17 37.33
CA GLY A 357 5.11 -24.50 37.89
C GLY A 357 5.87 -25.44 36.95
N PHE A 358 6.63 -24.92 35.97
CA PHE A 358 7.22 -25.76 34.92
C PHE A 358 8.20 -26.79 35.49
N ALA A 359 7.79 -28.06 35.48
CA ALA A 359 8.57 -29.21 35.97
C ALA A 359 9.19 -30.04 34.83
N GLY A 360 9.21 -29.52 33.59
CA GLY A 360 9.77 -30.20 32.41
C GLY A 360 8.75 -30.85 31.48
N GLU A 361 7.44 -30.82 31.81
CA GLU A 361 6.40 -31.39 30.97
C GLU A 361 6.00 -30.44 29.82
N ILE A 362 6.43 -30.74 28.60
CA ILE A 362 6.26 -29.88 27.40
C ILE A 362 4.87 -30.04 26.76
N SER A 363 4.22 -31.21 26.93
CA SER A 363 2.93 -31.55 26.32
C SER A 363 1.82 -30.53 26.58
N LYS A 364 1.86 -29.82 27.71
CA LYS A 364 0.88 -28.79 28.05
C LYS A 364 0.87 -27.61 27.09
N PHE A 365 1.99 -27.34 26.42
CA PHE A 365 2.12 -26.23 25.49
C PHE A 365 1.72 -26.56 24.05
N GLU A 366 1.36 -27.81 23.73
CA GLU A 366 0.91 -28.19 22.38
C GLU A 366 -0.33 -27.40 21.94
N GLN A 367 -1.17 -26.97 22.89
CA GLN A 367 -2.35 -26.14 22.62
C GLN A 367 -2.00 -24.71 22.15
N ALA A 368 -0.74 -24.29 22.27
CA ALA A 368 -0.27 -23.00 21.79
C ALA A 368 -0.36 -22.86 20.26
N ASP A 369 -0.53 -23.96 19.52
CA ASP A 369 -0.82 -23.95 18.09
C ASP A 369 -2.03 -23.09 17.74
N ALA A 370 -3.10 -23.13 18.56
CA ALA A 370 -4.28 -22.31 18.35
C ALA A 370 -4.01 -20.81 18.56
N VAL A 371 -3.16 -20.47 19.52
CA VAL A 371 -2.73 -19.10 19.79
C VAL A 371 -1.83 -18.59 18.67
N ALA A 372 -0.87 -19.40 18.22
CA ALA A 372 0.02 -19.06 17.12
C ALA A 372 -0.76 -18.87 15.79
N ALA A 373 -1.76 -19.72 15.52
CA ALA A 373 -2.57 -19.62 14.31
C ALA A 373 -3.36 -18.31 14.22
N LYS A 374 -3.78 -17.73 15.36
CA LYS A 374 -4.48 -16.44 15.39
C LYS A 374 -3.63 -15.28 14.85
N TYR A 375 -2.31 -15.37 14.99
CA TYR A 375 -1.38 -14.28 14.70
C TYR A 375 -0.49 -14.51 13.47
N PHE A 376 -0.18 -15.77 13.14
CA PHE A 376 0.85 -16.11 12.16
C PHE A 376 0.40 -17.07 11.04
N ALA A 377 -0.87 -17.51 11.00
CA ALA A 377 -1.39 -18.45 9.99
C ALA A 377 -2.09 -17.82 8.77
#